data_AF-A0A4Y7U2V2-F1
#
_entry.id   AF-A0A4Y7U2V2-F1
#
_cell.length_a   1.000
_cell.length_b   1.000
_cell.length_c   1.000
_cell.angle_alpha   90.00
_cell.angle_beta   90.00
_cell.angle_gamma   90.00
#
_symmetry.space_group_name_H-M   'P 1'
#
loop_
_entity.id
_entity.type
_entity.pdbx_description
1 polymer ?
#
loop_
_entity_poly.entity_id
_entity_poly.type
_entity_poly.pdbx_seq_one_letter_code
_entity_poly.pdbx_strand_id
1 'polypeptide(L)'
;RRIEFDHPDAGKVTMQYDLAGNLTSRITQDIKNTVPNGGAIQYEYNYNRLESIKYPKNPQNNVQYNYGKADGTASRRGRLWFVQDASGGQEFFYGKLGEIEK
;
A
#
# COMPACT_ATOMS: atom_id res chain seq x y z
N ARG A 1 1.83 -3.49 -18.95
CA ARG A 1 1.02 -3.23 -17.72
C ARG A 1 -0.35 -2.73 -18.14
N ARG A 2 -1.41 -3.09 -17.42
CA ARG A 2 -2.75 -2.56 -17.67
C ARG A 2 -2.88 -1.19 -17.00
N ILE A 3 -3.19 -0.14 -17.78
CA ILE A 3 -3.36 1.23 -17.28
C ILE A 3 -4.83 1.61 -17.11
N GLU A 4 -5.73 0.81 -17.66
CA GLU A 4 -7.16 1.04 -17.66
C GLU A 4 -7.92 -0.28 -17.61
N PHE A 5 -9.03 -0.29 -16.87
CA PHE A 5 -9.98 -1.39 -16.80
C PHE A 5 -11.38 -0.78 -16.77
N ASP A 6 -12.26 -1.23 -17.67
CA ASP A 6 -13.64 -0.78 -17.74
C ASP A 6 -14.56 -2.00 -17.64
N HIS A 7 -15.56 -1.91 -16.76
CA HIS A 7 -16.48 -3.00 -16.46
C HIS A 7 -17.88 -2.44 -16.27
N PRO A 8 -18.93 -3.05 -16.84
CA PRO A 8 -20.30 -2.54 -16.76
C PRO A 8 -20.76 -2.29 -15.31
N ASP A 9 -20.39 -3.18 -14.38
CA ASP A 9 -20.83 -3.05 -12.98
C ASP A 9 -19.90 -2.19 -12.10
N ALA A 10 -18.59 -2.18 -12.39
CA ALA A 10 -17.61 -1.50 -11.53
C ALA A 10 -17.22 -0.11 -12.06
N GLY A 11 -17.62 0.21 -13.29
CA GLY A 11 -17.18 1.37 -14.04
C GLY A 11 -15.69 1.33 -14.39
N LYS A 12 -15.15 2.52 -14.64
CA LYS A 12 -13.79 2.70 -15.11
C LYS A 12 -12.80 2.83 -13.97
N VAL A 13 -11.68 2.11 -14.07
CA VAL A 13 -10.52 2.20 -13.18
C VAL A 13 -9.29 2.56 -13.99
N THR A 14 -8.58 3.61 -13.59
CA THR A 14 -7.29 3.99 -14.19
C THR A 14 -6.15 3.77 -13.18
N MET A 15 -4.99 3.38 -13.71
CA MET A 15 -3.81 3.00 -12.93
C MET A 15 -2.56 3.66 -13.52
N GLN A 16 -1.69 4.17 -12.66
CA GLN A 16 -0.39 4.73 -13.04
C GLN A 16 0.72 3.96 -12.35
N TYR A 17 1.86 3.83 -13.03
CA TYR A 17 3.00 3.08 -12.55
C TYR A 17 4.28 3.89 -12.71
N ASP A 18 5.24 3.70 -11.81
CA ASP A 18 6.60 4.23 -11.99
C ASP A 18 7.41 3.40 -13.01
N LEU A 19 8.65 3.82 -13.24
CA LEU A 19 9.58 3.16 -14.19
C LEU A 19 9.99 1.75 -13.75
N ALA A 20 10.12 1.52 -12.43
CA ALA A 20 10.39 0.20 -11.87
C ALA A 20 9.14 -0.70 -11.94
N GLY A 21 7.98 -0.07 -12.01
CA GLY A 21 6.70 -0.69 -12.18
C GLY A 21 5.79 -0.86 -11.02
N ASN A 22 6.06 -0.13 -9.96
CA ASN A 22 5.22 -0.06 -8.81
C ASN A 22 3.98 0.75 -9.17
N LEU A 23 2.80 0.29 -8.73
CA LEU A 23 1.55 1.04 -8.91
C LEU A 23 1.64 2.28 -8.04
N THR A 24 1.62 3.49 -8.60
CA THR A 24 1.75 4.73 -7.82
C THR A 24 0.39 5.38 -7.53
N SER A 25 -0.58 5.21 -8.42
CA SER A 25 -1.90 5.81 -8.31
C SER A 25 -2.98 4.93 -8.91
N ARG A 26 -4.13 4.84 -8.23
CA ARG A 26 -5.33 4.15 -8.72
C ARG A 26 -6.56 5.03 -8.51
N ILE A 27 -7.33 5.25 -9.57
CA ILE A 27 -8.58 6.01 -9.55
C ILE A 27 -9.71 5.05 -9.91
N THR A 28 -10.69 4.91 -9.02
CA THR A 28 -11.92 4.14 -9.27
C THR A 28 -13.06 5.07 -9.69
N GLN A 29 -14.13 4.49 -10.23
CA GLN A 29 -15.34 5.23 -10.56
C GLN A 29 -15.94 5.95 -9.34
N ASP A 30 -15.96 5.31 -8.16
CA ASP A 30 -16.43 5.95 -6.92
C ASP A 30 -15.59 7.18 -6.56
N ILE A 31 -14.26 7.09 -6.62
CA ILE A 31 -13.37 8.23 -6.35
C ILE A 31 -13.65 9.37 -7.33
N LYS A 32 -13.76 9.05 -8.62
CA LYS A 32 -14.08 10.02 -9.66
C LYS A 32 -15.42 10.72 -9.41
N ASN A 33 -16.40 10.00 -8.87
CA ASN A 33 -17.74 10.53 -8.62
C ASN A 33 -17.85 11.29 -7.29
N THR A 34 -17.03 10.98 -6.29
CA THR A 34 -17.29 11.41 -4.90
C THR A 34 -16.17 12.23 -4.27
N VAL A 35 -14.97 12.31 -4.87
CA VAL A 35 -13.87 13.15 -4.37
C VAL A 35 -13.81 14.45 -5.18
N PRO A 36 -14.12 15.62 -4.58
CA PRO A 36 -14.06 16.91 -5.25
C PRO A 36 -12.65 17.24 -5.74
N ASN A 37 -12.53 17.91 -6.89
CA ASN A 37 -11.25 18.27 -7.54
C ASN A 37 -10.38 17.08 -7.97
N GLY A 38 -10.94 15.87 -7.97
CA GLY A 38 -10.22 14.65 -8.29
C GLY A 38 -9.45 14.10 -7.09
N GLY A 39 -9.12 12.82 -7.18
CA GLY A 39 -8.35 12.12 -6.16
C GLY A 39 -7.90 10.78 -6.69
N ALA A 40 -6.97 10.15 -5.99
CA ALA A 40 -6.54 8.80 -6.27
C ALA A 40 -6.10 8.12 -4.99
N ILE A 41 -6.19 6.80 -4.96
CA ILE A 41 -5.47 6.00 -3.97
C ILE A 41 -3.99 6.13 -4.34
N GLN A 42 -3.19 6.66 -3.43
CA GLN A 42 -1.76 6.83 -3.62
C GLN A 42 -1.00 5.70 -2.96
N TYR A 43 0.07 5.26 -3.60
CA TYR A 43 0.95 4.22 -3.11
C TYR A 43 2.37 4.77 -3.08
N GLU A 44 2.94 4.84 -1.88
CA GLU A 44 4.26 5.43 -1.66
C GLU A 44 5.29 4.34 -1.44
N TYR A 45 6.42 4.44 -2.13
CA TYR A 45 7.46 3.44 -2.11
C TYR A 45 8.80 4.04 -1.70
N ASN A 46 9.58 3.21 -1.01
CA ASN A 46 11.00 3.39 -0.82
C ASN A 46 11.72 2.30 -1.63
N TYR A 47 12.29 2.72 -2.77
CA TYR A 47 12.68 1.83 -3.86
C TYR A 47 11.50 0.95 -4.29
N ASN A 48 11.54 -0.36 -4.01
CA ASN A 48 10.48 -1.32 -4.36
C ASN A 48 9.69 -1.81 -3.12
N ARG A 49 9.85 -1.15 -1.97
CA ARG A 49 9.10 -1.46 -0.76
C ARG A 49 7.96 -0.47 -0.62
N LEU A 50 6.73 -0.97 -0.57
CA LEU A 50 5.54 -0.17 -0.32
C LEU A 50 5.57 0.31 1.14
N GLU A 51 5.63 1.61 1.37
CA GLU A 51 5.63 2.21 2.70
C GLU A 51 4.23 2.65 3.13
N SER A 52 3.43 3.22 2.22
CA SER A 52 2.09 3.69 2.57
C SER A 52 1.07 3.53 1.45
N ILE A 53 -0.20 3.34 1.82
CA ILE A 53 -1.36 3.47 0.93
C ILE A 53 -2.25 4.56 1.51
N LYS A 54 -2.51 5.60 0.72
CA LYS A 54 -3.33 6.75 1.14
C LYS A 54 -4.63 6.80 0.34
N TYR A 55 -5.76 6.80 1.05
CA TYR A 55 -7.09 6.89 0.49
C TYR A 55 -7.60 8.33 0.56
N PRO A 56 -8.03 8.93 -0.56
CA PRO A 56 -8.40 10.35 -0.60
C PRO A 56 -9.76 10.61 0.07
N LYS A 57 -10.67 9.64 0.03
CA LYS A 57 -12.03 9.75 0.58
C LYS A 57 -12.12 9.32 2.04
N ASN A 58 -11.36 8.28 2.41
CA ASN A 58 -11.40 7.66 3.72
C ASN A 58 -9.98 7.55 4.31
N PRO A 59 -9.36 8.67 4.74
CA PRO A 59 -7.99 8.66 5.27
C PRO A 59 -7.81 7.75 6.51
N GLN A 60 -8.88 7.48 7.25
CA GLN A 60 -8.87 6.50 8.35
C GLN A 60 -8.55 5.07 7.90
N ASN A 61 -8.69 4.77 6.60
CA ASN A 61 -8.32 3.49 6.00
C ASN A 61 -6.90 3.45 5.45
N ASN A 62 -6.11 4.51 5.66
CA ASN A 62 -4.71 4.52 5.23
C ASN A 62 -3.95 3.34 5.84
N VAL A 63 -3.03 2.80 5.07
CA VAL A 63 -2.18 1.67 5.48
C VAL A 63 -0.74 2.13 5.57
N GLN A 64 -0.06 1.77 6.65
CA GLN A 64 1.37 2.02 6.84
C GLN A 64 2.11 0.69 7.00
N TYR A 65 3.20 0.54 6.26
CA TYR A 65 4.10 -0.59 6.31
C TYR A 65 5.44 -0.14 6.90
N ASN A 66 5.95 -0.88 7.88
CA ASN A 66 7.21 -0.59 8.54
C ASN A 66 8.19 -1.75 8.37
N TYR A 67 9.34 -1.44 7.79
CA TYR A 67 10.41 -2.41 7.56
C TYR A 67 11.55 -2.23 8.57
N GLY A 68 12.19 -3.32 8.96
CA GLY A 68 13.31 -3.26 9.89
C GLY A 68 14.52 -2.61 9.24
N LYS A 69 15.16 -1.68 9.95
CA LYS A 69 16.36 -0.99 9.50
C LYS A 69 17.56 -1.94 9.43
N ALA A 70 18.57 -1.58 8.63
CA ALA A 70 19.80 -2.37 8.48
C ALA A 70 20.64 -2.46 9.76
N ASP A 71 20.51 -1.48 10.66
CA ASP A 71 21.14 -1.41 11.98
C ASP A 71 20.24 -1.89 13.11
N GLY A 72 19.02 -2.35 12.80
CA GLY A 72 18.03 -2.80 13.79
C GLY A 72 18.22 -4.26 14.23
N THR A 73 17.21 -4.74 14.98
CA THR A 73 17.12 -6.13 15.46
C THR A 73 17.32 -7.13 14.34
N ALA A 74 18.24 -8.09 14.54
CA ALA A 74 18.68 -9.03 13.50
C ALA A 74 17.52 -9.79 12.84
N SER A 75 16.53 -10.24 13.61
CA SER A 75 15.36 -10.96 13.10
C SER A 75 14.42 -10.09 12.24
N ARG A 76 14.51 -8.76 12.31
CA ARG A 76 13.65 -7.81 11.59
C ARG A 76 14.33 -7.11 10.42
N ARG A 77 15.67 -7.13 10.33
CA ARG A 77 16.41 -6.35 9.32
C ARG A 77 15.93 -6.65 7.91
N GLY A 78 15.48 -5.61 7.21
CA GLY A 78 14.95 -5.71 5.85
C GLY A 78 13.58 -6.38 5.71
N ARG A 79 12.97 -6.85 6.80
CA ARG A 79 11.66 -7.52 6.82
C ARG A 79 10.57 -6.54 7.26
N LEU A 80 9.35 -6.75 6.75
CA LEU A 80 8.15 -6.07 7.24
C LEU A 80 7.91 -6.53 8.68
N TRP A 81 7.86 -5.64 9.65
CA TRP A 81 7.64 -6.04 11.05
C TRP A 81 6.38 -5.44 11.66
N PHE A 82 5.81 -4.40 11.05
CA PHE A 82 4.57 -3.81 11.52
C PHE A 82 3.75 -3.25 10.36
N VAL A 83 2.46 -3.59 10.35
CA VAL A 83 1.46 -3.05 9.45
C VAL A 83 0.39 -2.39 10.29
N GLN A 84 -0.01 -1.17 9.93
CA GLN A 84 -1.12 -0.48 10.57
C GLN A 84 -2.15 -0.10 9.52
N ASP A 85 -3.41 -0.39 9.79
CA ASP A 85 -4.56 0.01 8.96
C ASP A 85 -5.78 0.36 9.84
N ALA A 86 -6.96 0.52 9.23
CA ALA A 86 -8.19 0.84 9.95
C ALA A 86 -8.60 -0.19 11.03
N SER A 87 -8.13 -1.43 10.95
CA SER A 87 -8.42 -2.50 11.91
C SER A 87 -7.49 -2.48 13.13
N GLY A 88 -6.40 -1.71 13.06
CA GLY A 88 -5.39 -1.62 14.11
C GLY A 88 -3.98 -1.91 13.58
N GLY A 89 -3.11 -2.41 14.46
CA GLY A 89 -1.73 -2.74 14.14
C GLY A 89 -1.47 -4.23 14.24
N GLN A 90 -0.86 -4.82 13.21
CA GLN A 90 -0.32 -6.17 13.22
C GLN A 90 1.20 -6.10 13.28
N GLU A 91 1.78 -6.73 14.31
CA GLU A 91 3.24 -6.86 14.46
C GLU A 91 3.67 -8.29 14.13
N PHE A 92 4.76 -8.43 13.39
CA PHE A 92 5.33 -9.72 13.01
C PHE A 92 6.61 -10.01 13.78
N PHE A 93 6.70 -11.25 14.28
CA PHE A 93 7.88 -11.76 14.98
C PHE A 93 8.47 -12.91 14.19
N TYR A 94 9.79 -12.89 14.03
CA TYR A 94 10.50 -13.84 13.19
C TYR A 94 11.45 -14.70 14.00
N GLY A 95 11.32 -16.02 13.83
CA GLY A 95 12.23 -17.01 14.37
C GLY A 95 13.56 -17.08 13.62
N LYS A 96 14.40 -18.03 14.01
CA LYS A 96 15.78 -18.16 13.50
C LYS A 96 15.85 -18.58 12.04
N LEU A 97 14.83 -19.28 11.53
CA LEU A 97 14.75 -19.73 10.14
C LEU A 97 13.96 -18.74 9.26
N GLY A 98 13.39 -17.68 9.85
CA GLY A 98 12.58 -16.68 9.16
C GLY A 98 11.07 -16.98 9.14
N GLU A 99 10.64 -18.03 9.83
CA GLU A 99 9.26 -18.33 10.17
C GLU A 99 8.61 -17.20 10.99
N ILE A 100 7.31 -17.01 10.83
CA ILE A 100 6.53 -16.11 11.66
C ILE A 100 6.12 -16.87 12.93
N GLU A 101 6.47 -16.33 14.09
CA GLU A 101 6.17 -16.95 15.39
C GLU A 101 4.89 -16.36 16.04
N LYS A 102 4.51 -15.13 15.66
CA LYS A 102 3.37 -14.41 16.19
C LYS A 102 2.85 -13.38 15.19
#